data_AF-A0A9E2XZ83-F1
#
_entry.id   AF-A0A9E2XZ83-F1
#
_cell.length_a   1.000
_cell.length_b   1.000
_cell.length_c   1.000
_cell.angle_alpha   90.00
_cell.angle_beta   90.00
_cell.angle_gamma   90.00
#
_symmetry.space_group_name_H-M   'P 1'
#
loop_
_entity.id
_entity.type
_entity.pdbx_description
1 polymer ?
#
loop_
_entity_poly.entity_id
_entity_poly.type
_entity_poly.pdbx_seq_one_letter_code
_entity_poly.pdbx_strand_id
1 'polypeptide(L)'
;AGGYAREMGEDYQRRQRERITEALKRTDIVICTALIPGRKAPLLLTSAMVAELAPGSVIVDLAVEAGGNVEGSRPEETVLTPNGVKIIGPANMPSRIAADASQLYARNLLSFLALLVKDKELKIDTADEIIKATLLTENGAVVNPLLGSPLAAEEAASN
;
A
#
# COMPACT_ATOMS: atom_id res chain seq x y z
N ALA A 1 -18.13 -4.46 7.14
CA ALA A 1 -17.41 -3.25 6.69
C ALA A 1 -15.98 -3.31 7.21
N GLY A 2 -15.00 -3.54 6.34
CA GLY A 2 -13.65 -3.98 6.71
C GLY A 2 -12.68 -2.90 7.20
N GLY A 3 -13.09 -1.98 8.06
CA GLY A 3 -12.19 -1.04 8.76
C GLY A 3 -11.40 -0.02 7.92
N TYR A 4 -11.41 -0.13 6.59
CA TYR A 4 -10.65 0.76 5.71
C TYR A 4 -11.21 2.18 5.64
N ALA A 5 -10.31 3.15 5.50
CA ALA A 5 -10.62 4.56 5.37
C ALA A 5 -11.52 4.83 4.15
N ARG A 6 -12.53 5.68 4.35
CA ARG A 6 -13.40 6.17 3.27
C ARG A 6 -12.90 7.49 2.75
N GLU A 7 -13.22 7.77 1.49
CA GLU A 7 -12.95 9.07 0.88
C GLU A 7 -13.77 10.16 1.58
N MET A 8 -13.09 11.22 2.00
CA MET A 8 -13.68 12.31 2.78
C MET A 8 -14.09 13.46 1.86
N GLY A 9 -15.19 14.14 2.20
CA GLY A 9 -15.70 15.26 1.41
C GLY A 9 -14.75 16.47 1.34
N GLU A 10 -14.99 17.37 0.39
CA GLU A 10 -14.10 18.48 0.04
C GLU A 10 -13.77 19.40 1.23
N ASP A 11 -14.77 19.72 2.06
CA ASP A 11 -14.58 20.56 3.26
C ASP A 11 -13.63 19.93 4.29
N TYR A 12 -13.65 18.60 4.41
CA TYR A 12 -12.73 17.89 5.27
C TYR A 12 -11.31 17.95 4.68
N GLN A 13 -11.16 17.69 3.38
CA GLN A 13 -9.87 17.74 2.70
C GLN A 13 -9.25 19.15 2.73
N ARG A 14 -10.06 20.21 2.62
CA ARG A 14 -9.59 21.60 2.77
C ARG A 14 -9.03 21.84 4.17
N ARG A 15 -9.82 21.54 5.21
CA ARG A 15 -9.39 21.73 6.62
C ARG A 15 -8.19 20.86 6.97
N GLN A 16 -8.11 19.65 6.40
CA GLN A 16 -6.96 18.77 6.55
C GLN A 16 -5.72 19.41 5.94
N ARG A 17 -5.79 19.92 4.71
CA ARG A 17 -4.67 20.61 4.06
C ARG A 17 -4.21 21.81 4.88
N GLU A 18 -5.11 22.68 5.32
CA GLU A 18 -4.77 23.85 6.15
C GLU A 18 -4.01 23.45 7.42
N ARG A 19 -4.49 22.44 8.13
CA ARG A 19 -3.84 21.94 9.35
C ARG A 19 -2.47 21.31 9.08
N ILE A 20 -2.35 20.56 7.98
CA ILE A 20 -1.07 19.97 7.58
C ILE A 20 -0.08 21.07 7.24
N THR A 21 -0.46 22.04 6.40
CA THR A 21 0.42 23.17 6.02
C THR A 21 0.96 23.90 7.25
N GLU A 22 0.10 24.18 8.24
CA GLU A 22 0.55 24.85 9.46
C GLU A 22 1.48 23.98 10.32
N ALA A 23 1.32 22.66 10.29
CA ALA A 23 2.24 21.74 10.95
C ALA A 23 3.61 21.68 10.23
N LEU A 24 3.62 21.73 8.90
CA LEU A 24 4.85 21.62 8.09
C LEU A 24 5.86 22.72 8.40
N LYS A 25 5.41 23.95 8.65
CA LYS A 25 6.28 25.10 8.98
C LYS A 25 7.22 24.90 10.17
N ARG A 26 6.90 23.96 11.06
CA ARG A 26 7.68 23.61 12.25
C ARG A 26 8.16 22.15 12.26
N THR A 27 8.14 21.48 11.10
CA THR A 27 8.47 20.06 10.98
C THR A 27 9.76 19.88 10.17
N ASP A 28 10.66 19.05 10.69
CA ASP A 28 11.90 18.71 9.99
C ASP A 28 11.78 17.43 9.16
N ILE A 29 10.98 16.46 9.64
CA ILE A 29 10.80 15.15 9.00
C ILE A 29 9.31 14.82 8.84
N VAL A 30 8.91 14.47 7.62
CA VAL A 30 7.54 14.05 7.30
C VAL A 30 7.56 12.61 6.79
N ILE A 31 6.69 11.76 7.30
CA ILE A 31 6.52 10.38 6.81
C ILE A 31 5.07 10.22 6.33
N CYS A 32 4.89 9.92 5.05
CA CYS A 32 3.58 9.73 4.44
C CYS A 32 3.34 8.24 4.17
N THR A 33 2.21 7.71 4.65
CA THR A 33 1.88 6.28 4.60
C THR A 33 0.45 6.00 4.16
N ALA A 34 -0.26 7.00 3.62
CA ALA A 34 -1.67 6.86 3.31
C ALA A 34 -1.84 6.04 2.04
N LEU A 35 -2.40 4.83 2.20
CA LEU A 35 -2.63 3.89 1.12
C LEU A 35 -4.00 3.24 1.28
N ILE A 36 -4.78 3.21 0.20
CA ILE A 36 -6.03 2.46 0.12
C ILE A 36 -5.81 1.31 -0.86
N PRO A 37 -5.97 0.04 -0.44
CA PRO A 37 -5.77 -1.11 -1.32
C PRO A 37 -6.60 -0.99 -2.61
N GLY A 38 -5.97 -1.26 -3.75
CA GLY A 38 -6.60 -1.21 -5.07
C GLY A 38 -6.89 0.20 -5.62
N ARG A 39 -6.41 1.26 -4.94
CA ARG A 39 -6.51 2.64 -5.41
C ARG A 39 -5.15 3.31 -5.49
N LYS A 40 -5.07 4.36 -6.30
CA LYS A 40 -3.93 5.28 -6.29
C LYS A 40 -3.81 5.92 -4.90
N ALA A 41 -2.58 6.11 -4.43
CA ALA A 41 -2.29 6.87 -3.23
C ALA A 41 -2.88 8.30 -3.36
N PRO A 42 -3.53 8.82 -2.30
CA PRO A 42 -4.05 10.18 -2.33
C PRO A 42 -2.90 11.18 -2.28
N LEU A 43 -2.98 12.24 -3.08
CA LEU A 43 -2.05 13.36 -3.00
C LEU A 43 -2.36 14.18 -1.74
N LEU A 44 -1.44 14.19 -0.77
CA LEU A 44 -1.60 14.88 0.51
C LEU A 44 -0.75 16.16 0.57
N LEU A 45 0.45 16.13 0.00
CA LEU A 45 1.39 17.24 0.01
C LEU A 45 1.64 17.74 -1.41
N THR A 46 1.24 18.98 -1.69
CA THR A 46 1.55 19.65 -2.94
C THR A 46 2.96 20.25 -2.89
N SER A 47 3.53 20.57 -4.05
CA SER A 47 4.82 21.25 -4.16
C SER A 47 4.87 22.54 -3.32
N ALA A 48 3.75 23.29 -3.27
CA ALA A 48 3.63 24.50 -2.46
C ALA A 48 3.66 24.22 -0.95
N MET A 49 3.03 23.13 -0.49
CA MET A 49 3.10 22.73 0.92
C MET A 49 4.50 22.25 1.31
N VAL A 50 5.18 21.53 0.41
CA VAL A 50 6.57 21.11 0.62
C VAL A 50 7.52 22.32 0.69
N ALA A 51 7.21 23.41 -0.01
CA ALA A 51 8.00 24.64 0.03
C ALA A 51 7.99 25.34 1.40
N GLU A 52 6.99 25.06 2.25
CA GLU A 52 6.87 25.61 3.61
C GLU A 52 7.81 24.94 4.63
N LEU A 53 8.41 23.80 4.28
CA LEU A 53 9.42 23.15 5.11
C LEU A 53 10.74 23.93 5.05
N ALA A 54 11.49 23.88 6.15
CA ALA A 54 12.82 24.45 6.20
C ALA A 54 13.77 23.73 5.21
N PRO A 55 14.76 24.45 4.63
CA PRO A 55 15.80 23.82 3.83
C PRO A 55 16.53 22.73 4.63
N GLY A 56 16.74 21.56 4.01
CA GLY A 56 17.34 20.40 4.67
C GLY A 56 16.34 19.43 5.30
N SER A 57 15.05 19.79 5.39
CA SER A 57 13.99 18.87 5.83
C SER A 57 13.89 17.65 4.90
N VAL A 58 13.34 16.56 5.44
CA VAL A 58 13.22 15.27 4.74
C VAL A 58 11.77 14.80 4.74
N ILE A 59 11.33 14.32 3.59
CA ILE A 59 10.05 13.65 3.40
C ILE A 59 10.33 12.21 3.01
N VAL A 60 9.68 11.25 3.65
CA VAL A 60 9.68 9.83 3.28
C VAL A 60 8.28 9.43 2.84
N ASP A 61 8.11 9.13 1.57
CA ASP A 61 6.83 8.75 0.98
C ASP A 61 6.75 7.22 0.82
N LEU A 62 6.14 6.55 1.79
CA LEU A 62 5.97 5.09 1.80
C LEU A 62 4.88 4.61 0.84
N ALA A 63 4.11 5.52 0.23
CA ALA A 63 3.05 5.19 -0.72
C ALA A 63 3.49 5.39 -2.19
N VAL A 64 4.78 5.60 -2.44
CA VAL A 64 5.33 5.96 -3.76
C VAL A 64 5.01 4.92 -4.86
N GLU A 65 5.00 3.63 -4.51
CA GLU A 65 4.70 2.53 -5.45
C GLU A 65 3.25 2.56 -5.94
N ALA A 66 2.35 3.18 -5.17
CA ALA A 66 0.95 3.36 -5.54
C ALA A 66 0.66 4.78 -6.08
N GLY A 67 1.69 5.54 -6.46
CA GLY A 67 1.59 6.88 -7.02
C GLY A 67 2.01 8.01 -6.08
N GLY A 68 2.32 7.71 -4.82
CA GLY A 68 2.87 8.67 -3.84
C GLY A 68 1.82 9.57 -3.17
N ASN A 69 2.12 9.96 -1.93
CA ASN A 69 1.36 10.98 -1.21
C ASN A 69 1.89 12.40 -1.46
N VAL A 70 3.06 12.53 -2.08
CA VAL A 70 3.78 13.80 -2.20
C VAL A 70 4.05 14.11 -3.66
N GLU A 71 3.72 15.33 -4.07
CA GLU A 71 3.98 15.80 -5.43
C GLU A 71 5.48 15.79 -5.72
N GLY A 72 5.88 15.22 -6.86
CA GLY A 72 7.28 15.07 -7.25
C GLY A 72 7.99 13.85 -6.63
N SER A 73 7.32 13.06 -5.79
CA SER A 73 7.83 11.77 -5.30
C SER A 73 8.03 10.78 -6.45
N ARG A 74 9.10 9.99 -6.39
CA ARG A 74 9.49 9.03 -7.43
C ARG A 74 10.02 7.73 -6.81
N PRO A 75 9.57 6.54 -7.28
CA PRO A 75 10.02 5.27 -6.73
C PRO A 75 11.53 5.10 -6.87
N GLU A 76 12.19 4.62 -5.81
CA GLU A 76 13.63 4.38 -5.70
C GLU A 76 14.51 5.62 -5.94
N GLU A 77 13.95 6.83 -5.85
CA GLU A 77 14.69 8.09 -6.01
C GLU A 77 14.66 8.93 -4.73
N THR A 78 15.70 9.76 -4.56
CA THR A 78 15.68 10.91 -3.66
C THR A 78 15.65 12.17 -4.50
N VAL A 79 14.51 12.86 -4.50
CA VAL A 79 14.30 14.10 -5.25
C VAL A 79 14.63 15.28 -4.35
N LEU A 80 15.52 16.17 -4.81
CA LEU A 80 15.82 17.43 -4.13
C LEU A 80 14.94 18.55 -4.71
N THR A 81 14.16 19.20 -3.86
CA THR A 81 13.30 20.31 -4.27
C THR A 81 14.08 21.62 -4.41
N PRO A 82 13.52 22.64 -5.10
CA PRO A 82 14.18 23.96 -5.22
C PRO A 82 14.46 24.65 -3.88
N ASN A 83 13.64 24.43 -2.84
CA ASN A 83 13.85 24.97 -1.50
C ASN A 83 14.78 24.10 -0.61
N GLY A 84 15.38 23.04 -1.16
CA GLY A 84 16.37 22.22 -0.45
C GLY A 84 15.80 21.10 0.42
N VAL A 85 14.53 20.72 0.24
CA VAL A 85 13.90 19.58 0.91
C VAL A 85 14.20 18.31 0.12
N LYS A 86 14.45 17.20 0.82
CA LYS A 86 14.67 15.89 0.20
C LYS A 86 13.40 15.04 0.28
N ILE A 87 12.88 14.61 -0.85
CA ILE A 87 11.76 13.67 -0.95
C ILE A 87 12.34 12.30 -1.29
N ILE A 88 12.25 11.36 -0.35
CA ILE A 88 12.71 9.98 -0.50
C ILE A 88 11.49 9.12 -0.81
N GLY A 89 11.47 8.51 -1.99
CA GLY A 89 10.42 7.58 -2.39
C GLY A 89 10.94 6.15 -2.38
N PRO A 90 11.10 5.49 -1.22
CA PRO A 90 11.57 4.12 -1.20
C PRO A 90 10.47 3.16 -1.70
N ALA A 91 10.83 2.28 -2.63
CA ALA A 91 10.05 1.12 -3.00
C ALA A 91 10.51 -0.10 -2.20
N ASN A 92 9.63 -1.11 -2.08
CA ASN A 92 9.95 -2.38 -1.45
C ASN A 92 10.66 -2.23 -0.10
N MET A 93 10.15 -1.35 0.78
CA MET A 93 10.74 -1.08 2.09
C MET A 93 11.04 -2.34 2.93
N PRO A 94 10.21 -3.41 2.92
CA PRO A 94 10.54 -4.64 3.62
C PRO A 94 11.89 -5.25 3.19
N SER A 95 12.30 -5.09 1.93
CA SER A 95 13.61 -5.57 1.46
C SER A 95 14.81 -4.85 2.10
N ARG A 96 14.62 -3.61 2.59
CA ARG A 96 15.66 -2.85 3.29
C ARG A 96 15.94 -3.38 4.70
N ILE A 97 15.04 -4.23 5.22
CA ILE A 97 15.16 -4.95 6.49
C ILE A 97 14.94 -6.46 6.26
N ALA A 98 15.57 -6.99 5.20
CA ALA A 98 15.29 -8.32 4.64
C ALA A 98 15.33 -9.47 5.67
N ALA A 99 16.25 -9.44 6.63
CA ALA A 99 16.36 -10.50 7.64
C ALA A 99 15.10 -10.60 8.50
N ASP A 100 14.68 -9.47 9.09
CA ASP A 100 13.49 -9.41 9.94
C ASP A 100 12.21 -9.62 9.13
N ALA A 101 12.11 -8.99 7.95
CA ALA A 101 10.98 -9.17 7.06
C ALA A 101 10.80 -10.66 6.66
N SER A 102 11.90 -11.34 6.34
CA SER A 102 11.88 -12.76 5.99
C SER A 102 11.46 -13.63 7.16
N GLN A 103 11.97 -13.35 8.37
CA GLN A 103 11.61 -14.10 9.57
C GLN A 103 10.12 -13.94 9.93
N LEU A 104 9.59 -12.72 9.86
CA LEU A 104 8.18 -12.45 10.13
C LEU A 104 7.27 -13.06 9.06
N TYR A 105 7.64 -12.94 7.79
CA TYR A 105 6.88 -13.55 6.69
C TYR A 105 6.87 -15.09 6.79
N ALA A 106 8.00 -15.73 7.11
CA ALA A 106 8.08 -17.17 7.32
C ALA A 106 7.17 -17.64 8.48
N ARG A 107 7.07 -16.85 9.57
CA ARG A 107 6.13 -17.13 10.67
C ARG A 107 4.67 -17.04 10.23
N ASN A 108 4.31 -16.07 9.39
CA ASN A 108 2.97 -15.97 8.81
C ASN A 108 2.64 -17.20 7.95
N LEU A 109 3.57 -17.61 7.09
CA LEU A 109 3.43 -18.83 6.27
C LEU A 109 3.30 -20.08 7.13
N LEU A 110 4.13 -20.24 8.15
CA LEU A 110 4.05 -21.39 9.07
C LEU A 110 2.70 -21.45 9.79
N SER A 111 2.21 -20.30 10.26
CA SER A 111 0.92 -20.20 10.95
C SER A 111 -0.24 -20.54 10.01
N PHE A 112 -0.17 -20.09 8.74
CA PHE A 112 -1.14 -20.44 7.71
C PHE A 112 -1.07 -21.92 7.33
N LEU A 113 0.12 -22.49 7.18
CA LEU A 113 0.33 -23.92 6.89
C LEU A 113 -0.23 -24.82 7.99
N ALA A 114 -0.25 -24.37 9.24
CA ALA A 114 -0.85 -25.12 10.34
C ALA A 114 -2.38 -25.32 10.18
N LEU A 115 -3.05 -24.48 9.38
CA LEU A 115 -4.45 -24.68 9.00
C LEU A 115 -4.62 -25.75 7.92
N LEU A 116 -3.62 -25.88 7.04
CA LEU A 116 -3.63 -26.73 5.85
C LEU A 116 -3.05 -28.13 6.09
N VAL A 117 -2.10 -28.28 7.02
CA VAL A 117 -1.42 -29.54 7.28
C VAL A 117 -1.90 -30.15 8.58
N LYS A 118 -2.60 -31.28 8.49
CA LYS A 118 -3.11 -32.05 9.63
C LYS A 118 -2.65 -33.49 9.49
N ASP A 119 -2.16 -34.08 10.58
CA ASP A 119 -1.64 -35.46 10.60
C ASP A 119 -0.52 -35.74 9.57
N LYS A 120 0.30 -34.72 9.27
CA LYS A 120 1.35 -34.76 8.22
C LYS A 120 0.82 -34.90 6.78
N GLU A 121 -0.47 -34.68 6.58
CA GLU A 121 -1.10 -34.66 5.26
C GLU A 121 -1.65 -33.26 4.96
N LEU A 122 -1.66 -32.90 3.69
CA LEU A 122 -2.32 -31.68 3.23
C LEU A 122 -3.83 -31.92 3.21
N LYS A 123 -4.56 -31.20 4.07
CA LYS A 123 -6.01 -31.23 4.19
C LYS A 123 -6.54 -29.81 4.03
N ILE A 124 -6.98 -29.49 2.82
CA ILE A 124 -7.57 -28.18 2.49
C ILE A 124 -9.05 -28.21 2.88
N ASP A 125 -9.39 -27.56 3.98
CA ASP A 125 -10.76 -27.42 4.43
C ASP A 125 -11.36 -26.11 3.88
N THR A 126 -12.13 -26.20 2.80
CA THR A 126 -12.73 -25.03 2.15
C THR A 126 -13.89 -24.41 2.95
N ALA A 127 -14.29 -25.03 4.06
CA ALA A 127 -15.23 -24.44 5.01
C ALA A 127 -14.54 -23.50 6.01
N ASP A 128 -13.21 -23.61 6.20
CA ASP A 128 -12.44 -22.68 7.00
C ASP A 128 -12.45 -21.28 6.35
N GLU A 129 -12.81 -20.26 7.13
CA GLU A 129 -12.99 -18.89 6.61
C GLU A 129 -11.71 -18.29 6.06
N ILE A 130 -10.55 -18.61 6.65
CA ILE A 130 -9.25 -18.10 6.23
C ILE A 130 -8.84 -18.77 4.92
N ILE A 131 -9.00 -20.09 4.84
CA ILE A 131 -8.72 -20.86 3.61
C ILE A 131 -9.64 -20.36 2.49
N LYS A 132 -10.95 -20.26 2.73
CA LYS A 132 -11.92 -19.78 1.74
C LYS A 132 -11.62 -18.36 1.24
N ALA A 133 -11.21 -17.46 2.14
CA ALA A 133 -10.90 -16.07 1.77
C ALA A 133 -9.61 -15.96 0.95
N THR A 134 -8.64 -16.85 1.16
CA THR A 134 -7.31 -16.81 0.54
C THR A 134 -7.17 -17.72 -0.69
N LEU A 135 -8.00 -18.75 -0.83
CA LEU A 135 -8.01 -19.66 -1.97
C LEU A 135 -8.46 -18.91 -3.23
N LEU A 136 -7.57 -18.76 -4.20
CA LEU A 136 -7.83 -18.05 -5.45
C LEU A 136 -8.34 -19.00 -6.55
N THR A 137 -7.66 -20.13 -6.72
CA THR A 137 -7.92 -21.11 -7.76
C THR A 137 -7.90 -22.53 -7.20
N GLU A 138 -8.69 -23.42 -7.80
CA GLU A 138 -8.73 -24.85 -7.47
C GLU A 138 -9.04 -25.63 -8.75
N ASN A 139 -8.29 -26.71 -9.03
CA ASN A 139 -8.50 -27.59 -10.19
C ASN A 139 -8.58 -26.86 -11.55
N GLY A 140 -7.78 -25.80 -11.71
CA GLY A 140 -7.74 -25.00 -12.95
C GLY A 140 -8.88 -23.97 -13.09
N ALA A 141 -9.79 -23.86 -12.12
CA ALA A 141 -10.86 -22.87 -12.10
C ALA A 141 -10.60 -21.79 -11.03
N VAL A 142 -11.11 -20.59 -11.26
CA VAL A 142 -11.11 -19.53 -10.25
C VAL A 142 -12.31 -19.70 -9.34
N VAL A 143 -12.04 -19.76 -8.03
CA VAL A 143 -13.04 -20.02 -6.99
C VAL A 143 -13.27 -18.82 -6.08
N ASN A 144 -12.36 -17.83 -6.11
CA ASN A 144 -12.48 -16.65 -5.27
C ASN A 144 -13.41 -15.59 -5.89
N PRO A 145 -14.48 -15.17 -5.19
CA PRO A 145 -15.42 -14.19 -5.72
C PRO A 145 -14.82 -12.80 -5.92
N LEU A 146 -13.71 -12.45 -5.24
CA LEU A 146 -13.05 -11.15 -5.37
C LEU A 146 -12.34 -10.98 -6.71
N LEU A 147 -11.96 -12.08 -7.38
CA LEU A 147 -11.31 -12.03 -8.68
C LEU A 147 -12.31 -12.02 -9.85
N GLY A 148 -13.59 -12.34 -9.61
CA GLY A 148 -14.54 -12.65 -10.69
C GLY A 148 -14.08 -13.87 -11.51
N SER A 149 -14.91 -14.38 -12.43
CA SER A 149 -14.48 -15.44 -13.37
C SER A 149 -13.52 -14.85 -14.42
N PRO A 150 -12.23 -15.25 -14.49
CA PRO A 150 -11.28 -14.69 -15.45
C PRO A 150 -11.32 -15.37 -16.82
N LEU A 151 -12.26 -16.29 -17.10
CA LEU A 151 -12.27 -17.08 -18.34
C LEU A 151 -13.37 -16.71 -19.35
N ALA A 152 -14.25 -15.74 -19.07
CA ALA A 152 -15.30 -15.34 -20.03
C ALA A 152 -14.89 -14.17 -20.96
N ALA A 153 -13.68 -13.60 -20.80
CA ALA A 153 -13.28 -12.40 -21.53
C ALA A 153 -12.44 -12.66 -22.80
N GLU A 154 -12.08 -13.90 -23.11
CA GLU A 154 -11.26 -14.23 -24.30
C GLU A 154 -12.03 -14.87 -25.47
N GLU A 155 -13.26 -15.37 -25.29
CA GLU A 155 -14.06 -15.93 -26.41
C GLU A 155 -14.88 -14.87 -27.19
N ALA A 156 -14.95 -13.62 -26.72
CA ALA A 156 -15.74 -12.56 -27.39
C ALA A 156 -14.95 -11.76 -28.45
N ALA A 157 -13.67 -12.08 -28.69
CA ALA A 157 -12.81 -11.40 -29.67
C ALA A 157 -12.45 -12.25 -30.91
N SER A 158 -13.06 -13.43 -31.04
CA SER A 158 -12.88 -14.31 -32.21
C SER A 158 -14.22 -14.93 -32.62
N ASN A 159 -15.11 -14.11 -33.18
CA ASN A 159 -16.11 -14.47 -34.18
C ASN A 159 -16.61 -13.22 -34.90
#